data_AF-A0A182PUL5-F1
#
_entry.id   AF-A0A182PUL5-F1
#
_cell.length_a   1.000
_cell.length_b   1.000
_cell.length_c   1.000
_cell.angle_alpha   90.00
_cell.angle_beta   90.00
_cell.angle_gamma   90.00
#
_symmetry.space_group_name_H-M   'P 1'
#
loop_
_entity.id
_entity.type
_entity.pdbx_description
1 polymer ?
#
loop_
_entity_poly.entity_id
_entity_poly.type
_entity_poly.pdbx_seq_one_letter_code
_entity_poly.pdbx_strand_id
1 'polypeptide(L)' 'MQMRLDRHVKKHGDGEPLVDSSQDYVLLLGYENQTHTVLRFKRKLDTCDVAYDVPITVSEARTNRAE' A
#
# COMPACT_ATOMS: atom_id res chain seq x y z
N MET A 1 18.70 -1.72 -0.92
CA MET A 1 17.54 -0.86 -1.27
C MET A 1 16.99 -0.31 0.03
N GLN A 2 17.00 1.00 0.24
CA GLN A 2 16.47 1.60 1.48
C GLN A 2 14.95 1.45 1.48
N MET A 3 14.36 0.78 2.47
CA MET A 3 12.90 0.77 2.65
C MET A 3 12.44 2.21 2.92
N ARG A 4 11.48 2.69 2.12
CA ARG A 4 10.82 3.97 2.35
C ARG A 4 9.50 3.73 3.06
N LEU A 5 9.20 4.59 4.03
CA LEU A 5 7.93 4.62 4.74
C LEU A 5 6.78 4.92 3.76
N ASP A 6 5.70 4.19 3.91
CA ASP A 6 4.40 4.48 3.30
C ASP A 6 3.78 5.74 3.91
N ARG A 7 2.70 6.19 3.28
CA ARG A 7 2.04 7.46 3.60
C ARG A 7 0.54 7.27 3.60
N HIS A 8 -0.13 8.06 4.43
CA HIS A 8 -1.58 8.08 4.53
C HIS A 8 -2.12 9.51 4.44
N VAL A 9 -3.40 9.63 4.08
CA VAL A 9 -4.15 10.89 4.14
C VAL A 9 -5.18 10.78 5.26
N LYS A 10 -5.41 11.86 5.99
CA LYS A 10 -6.44 11.90 7.03
C LYS A 10 -7.82 11.73 6.40
N LYS A 11 -8.76 11.16 7.16
CA LYS A 11 -10.17 11.12 6.76
C LYS A 11 -10.66 12.55 6.48
N HIS A 12 -11.20 12.79 5.28
CA HIS A 12 -11.59 14.11 4.75
C HIS A 12 -10.44 15.12 4.56
N GLY A 13 -9.19 14.64 4.50
CA GLY A 13 -8.03 15.46 4.16
C GLY A 13 -7.84 15.59 2.65
N ASP A 14 -7.43 16.77 2.22
CA ASP A 14 -7.06 17.15 0.85
C ASP A 14 -5.60 17.63 0.74
N GLY A 15 -4.84 17.55 1.84
CA GLY A 15 -3.44 17.97 1.91
C GLY A 15 -2.43 16.88 1.53
N GLU A 16 -1.14 17.23 1.61
CA GLU A 16 -0.01 16.34 1.32
C GLU A 16 -0.06 15.06 2.18
N PRO A 17 0.15 13.87 1.60
CA PRO A 17 0.19 12.63 2.36
C PRO A 17 1.24 12.65 3.47
N LEU A 18 0.84 12.28 4.69
CA LEU A 18 1.69 12.24 5.86
C LEU A 18 2.46 10.93 5.90
N VAL A 19 3.67 10.95 6.48
CA VAL A 19 4.40 9.71 6.77
C VAL A 19 3.57 8.86 7.71
N ASP A 20 3.32 7.61 7.32
CA ASP A 20 2.64 6.66 8.18
C ASP A 20 3.61 6.19 9.29
N SER A 21 3.09 6.16 10.51
CA SER A 21 3.84 5.66 11.66
C SER A 21 3.89 4.14 11.68
N SER A 22 2.93 3.48 11.03
CA SER A 22 2.91 2.05 10.79
C SER A 22 3.48 1.75 9.40
N GLN A 23 4.36 0.76 9.29
CA GLN A 23 4.85 0.29 7.98
C GLN A 23 4.06 -0.95 7.57
N ASP A 24 3.02 -0.75 6.76
CA ASP A 24 2.07 -1.81 6.42
C ASP A 24 2.30 -2.43 5.05
N TYR A 25 2.89 -1.66 4.13
CA TYR A 25 3.33 -2.14 2.83
C TYR A 25 4.80 -2.53 2.84
N VAL A 26 5.14 -3.70 2.29
CA VAL A 26 6.52 -4.13 2.07
C VAL A 26 6.77 -4.31 0.58
N LEU A 27 7.65 -3.48 0.01
CA LEU A 27 8.07 -3.61 -1.38
C LEU A 27 8.94 -4.87 -1.55
N LEU A 28 8.53 -5.76 -2.45
CA LEU A 28 9.20 -7.02 -2.74
C LEU A 28 10.05 -6.95 -4.01
N LEU A 29 9.55 -6.25 -5.03
CA LEU A 29 10.20 -6.10 -6.33
C LEU A 29 9.84 -4.75 -6.93
N GLY A 30 10.81 -4.09 -7.54
CA GLY A 30 10.60 -2.92 -8.38
C GLY A 30 11.50 -3.02 -9.60
N TYR A 31 10.91 -2.91 -10.80
CA TYR A 31 11.69 -2.75 -12.02
C TYR A 31 10.92 -1.89 -13.01
N GLU A 32 11.66 -1.27 -13.92
CA GLU A 32 11.11 -0.49 -15.01
C GLU A 32 11.59 -1.08 -16.33
N ASN A 33 10.69 -1.10 -17.31
CA ASN A 33 11.04 -1.35 -18.71
C ASN A 33 10.61 -0.17 -19.58
N GLN A 34 10.80 -0.27 -20.89
CA GLN A 34 10.55 0.82 -21.84
C GLN A 34 9.12 1.37 -21.82
N THR A 35 8.16 0.64 -21.28
CA THR A 35 6.74 1.01 -21.32
C THR A 35 6.11 1.22 -19.95
N HIS A 36 6.58 0.51 -18.92
CA HIS A 36 5.95 0.53 -17.61
C HIS A 36 6.95 0.31 -16.47
N THR A 37 6.59 0.82 -15.30
CA THR A 37 7.20 0.50 -14.01
C THR A 37 6.33 -0.54 -13.31
N VAL A 38 6.93 -1.62 -12.83
CA VAL A 38 6.26 -2.69 -12.09
C VAL A 38 6.73 -2.69 -10.65
N LEU A 39 5.79 -2.56 -9.71
CA LEU A 39 6.01 -2.70 -8.28
C LEU A 39 5.22 -3.90 -7.76
N ARG A 40 5.90 -4.84 -7.11
CA ARG A 40 5.27 -5.93 -6.37
C ARG A 40 5.49 -5.68 -4.89
N PHE A 41 4.41 -5.69 -4.11
CA PHE A 41 4.44 -5.51 -2.67
C PHE A 41 3.56 -6.55 -1.98
N LYS A 42 3.66 -6.61 -0.66
CA LYS A 42 2.70 -7.31 0.21
C LYS A 42 2.21 -6.37 1.31
N ARG A 43 0.98 -6.59 1.76
CA ARG A 43 0.33 -5.95 2.92
C ARG A 43 -0.57 -7.00 3.58
N LYS A 44 -0.76 -6.92 4.90
CA LYS A 44 -1.71 -7.78 5.62
C LYS A 44 -3.15 -7.41 5.23
N LEU A 45 -4.07 -8.38 5.23
CA LEU A 45 -5.49 -8.08 5.01
C LEU A 45 -6.05 -7.18 6.13
N ASP A 46 -5.62 -7.44 7.36
CA ASP A 46 -5.86 -6.61 8.53
C ASP A 46 -4.50 -6.21 9.13
N THR A 47 -4.20 -4.92 9.11
CA THR A 47 -2.95 -4.33 9.63
C THR A 47 -3.04 -4.02 11.12
N CYS A 48 -4.26 -4.05 11.67
CA CYS A 48 -4.60 -3.58 13.01
C CYS A 48 -4.32 -2.08 13.26
N ASP A 49 -3.95 -1.31 12.23
CA ASP A 49 -3.94 0.16 12.28
C ASP A 49 -5.34 0.70 11.95
N VAL A 50 -6.20 0.70 12.97
CA VAL A 50 -7.58 1.19 12.85
C VAL A 50 -7.68 2.71 12.72
N ALA A 51 -6.59 3.46 12.88
CA ALA A 51 -6.61 4.91 12.82
C ALA A 51 -6.57 5.41 11.38
N TYR A 52 -5.77 4.75 10.53
CA TYR A 52 -5.49 5.22 9.17
C TYR A 52 -5.80 4.20 8.08
N ASP A 53 -5.88 2.91 8.43
CA ASP A 53 -6.00 1.83 7.48
C ASP A 53 -7.42 1.23 7.46
N VAL A 54 -7.81 0.74 6.29
CA VAL A 54 -9.07 0.00 6.10
C VAL A 54 -8.75 -1.49 5.91
N PRO A 55 -9.32 -2.39 6.73
CA PRO A 55 -9.16 -3.82 6.52
C PRO A 55 -9.70 -4.24 5.16
N ILE A 56 -8.96 -5.07 4.44
CA ILE A 56 -9.43 -5.68 3.19
C ILE A 56 -10.20 -6.94 3.56
N THR A 57 -11.52 -6.88 3.39
CA THR A 57 -12.40 -8.03 3.63
C THR A 57 -12.57 -8.88 2.37
N VAL A 58 -13.00 -10.13 2.53
CA VAL A 58 -13.19 -11.09 1.40
C VAL A 58 -14.16 -10.56 0.34
N SER A 59 -15.14 -9.74 0.73
CA SER A 59 -16.07 -9.08 -0.19
C SER A 59 -15.43 -7.97 -1.04
N GLU A 60 -14.35 -7.36 -0.57
CA GLU A 60 -13.68 -6.24 -1.23
C GLU A 60 -12.50 -6.71 -2.10
N ALA A 61 -11.94 -7.88 -1.80
CA ALA A 61 -10.83 -8.47 -2.53
C ALA A 61 -11.25 -8.96 -3.93
N ARG A 62 -11.30 -8.03 -4.91
CA ARG A 62 -11.34 -8.39 -6.33
C ARG A 62 -9.94 -8.80 -6.77
N THR A 63 -9.68 -10.11 -6.83
CA THR A 63 -8.41 -10.59 -7.36
C THR A 63 -8.39 -10.39 -8.88
N ASN A 64 -7.62 -9.42 -9.35
CA ASN A 64 -7.18 -9.40 -10.73
C ASN A 64 -5.93 -10.28 -10.76
N ARG A 65 -6.09 -11.56 -11.10
CA ARG A 65 -4.96 -12.44 -11.37
C ARG A 65 -4.26 -11.88 -12.61
N ALA A 66 -3.19 -11.12 -12.42
CA ALA A 66 -2.31 -10.73 -13.51
C ALA A 66 -1.47 -11.97 -13.85
N GLU A 67 -1.97 -12.76 -14.79
CA GLU A 67 -1.17 -13.68 -15.60
C GLU A 67 -0.81 -12.99 -16.91
#